data_AF-K1Y402-F1
#
_entry.id   AF-K1Y402-F1
#
_cell.length_a   1.000
_cell.length_b   1.000
_cell.length_c   1.000
_cell.angle_alpha   90.00
_cell.angle_beta   90.00
_cell.angle_gamma   90.00
#
_symmetry.space_group_name_H-M   'P 1'
#
loop_
_entity.id
_entity.type
_entity.pdbx_description
1 polymer ?
#
loop_
_entity_poly.entity_id
_entity_poly.type
_entity_poly.pdbx_seq_one_letter_code
_entity_poly.pdbx_strand_id
1 'polypeptide(L)' 'YEGLRKEGYKKLHYVQGTGLIGEDSEPTVDGVHFTDLGFLRFSQELYKHLKKVL' A
#
# COMPACT_ATOMS: atom_id res chain seq x y z
N TYR A 1 -8.60 -9.39 -6.76
CA TYR A 1 -9.70 -8.60 -6.18
C TYR A 1 -11.04 -8.97 -6.78
N GLU A 2 -11.25 -8.74 -8.08
CA GLU A 2 -12.55 -8.98 -8.74
C GLU A 2 -13.07 -10.42 -8.62
N GLY A 3 -12.18 -11.44 -8.72
CA GLY A 3 -12.56 -12.84 -8.51
C GLY A 3 -13.12 -13.10 -7.10
N LEU A 4 -12.38 -12.70 -6.07
CA LEU A 4 -12.82 -12.79 -4.67
C LEU A 4 -14.11 -12.01 -4.40
N ARG A 5 -14.30 -10.86 -5.06
CA ARG A 5 -15.58 -10.13 -4.96
C ARG A 5 -16.75 -10.92 -5.56
N LYS A 6 -16.52 -11.59 -6.70
CA LYS A 6 -17.52 -12.47 -7.35
C LYS A 6 -17.84 -13.72 -6.51
N GLU A 7 -16.86 -14.24 -5.79
CA GLU A 7 -17.02 -15.38 -4.85
C GLU A 7 -17.77 -15.00 -3.56
N GLY A 8 -18.10 -13.71 -3.35
CA GLY A 8 -18.93 -13.25 -2.24
C GLY A 8 -18.17 -12.81 -0.99
N TYR A 9 -16.85 -12.67 -1.06
CA TYR A 9 -16.05 -12.14 0.05
C TYR A 9 -16.44 -10.69 0.38
N LYS A 10 -16.80 -10.44 1.65
CA LYS A 10 -17.20 -9.12 2.16
C LYS A 10 -16.04 -8.41 2.85
N LYS A 11 -16.13 -7.09 2.96
CA LYS A 11 -15.09 -6.22 3.58
C LYS A 11 -13.70 -6.40 2.96
N LEU A 12 -13.66 -6.71 1.66
CA LEU A 12 -12.41 -6.79 0.89
C LEU A 12 -12.13 -5.42 0.26
N HIS A 13 -10.95 -4.86 0.55
CA HIS A 13 -10.49 -3.59 0.02
C HIS A 13 -9.19 -3.80 -0.77
N TYR A 14 -9.07 -3.14 -1.91
CA TYR A 14 -7.87 -3.18 -2.75
C TYR A 14 -7.20 -1.80 -2.76
N VAL A 15 -5.90 -1.78 -2.50
CA VAL A 15 -5.06 -0.58 -2.56
C VAL A 15 -4.01 -0.81 -3.64
N GLN A 16 -3.95 0.09 -4.62
CA GLN A 16 -2.94 0.01 -5.68
C GLN A 16 -1.56 0.37 -5.10
N GLY A 17 -0.53 -0.41 -5.47
CA GLY A 17 0.84 -0.25 -4.94
C GLY A 17 1.62 0.92 -5.53
N THR A 18 1.22 1.42 -6.71
CA THR A 18 1.90 2.52 -7.40
C THR A 18 1.88 3.79 -6.54
N GLY A 19 3.05 4.38 -6.30
CA GLY A 19 3.19 5.65 -5.57
C GLY A 19 3.14 5.54 -4.04
N LEU A 20 3.05 4.34 -3.44
CA LEU A 20 2.96 4.21 -1.98
C LEU A 20 4.25 4.58 -1.23
N ILE A 21 5.40 4.60 -1.91
CA ILE A 21 6.70 4.82 -1.28
C ILE A 21 7.46 6.04 -1.84
N GLY A 22 6.91 6.74 -2.84
CA GLY A 22 7.60 7.80 -3.58
C GLY A 22 8.37 7.26 -4.80
N GLU A 23 8.96 8.19 -5.58
CA GLU A 23 9.57 7.90 -6.89
C GLU A 23 11.05 8.35 -6.97
N ASP A 24 11.64 8.74 -5.84
CA ASP A 24 12.99 9.33 -5.75
C ASP A 24 14.10 8.31 -5.47
N SER A 25 13.83 7.00 -5.61
CA SER A 25 14.79 5.89 -5.42
C SER A 25 15.42 5.73 -4.01
N GLU A 26 15.18 6.66 -3.10
CA GLU A 26 15.44 6.58 -1.65
C GLU A 26 14.66 5.51 -0.85
N PRO A 27 13.46 5.05 -1.26
CA PRO A 27 12.61 4.27 -0.33
C PRO A 27 13.08 2.83 -0.09
N THR A 28 14.04 2.33 -0.86
CA THR A 28 14.51 0.93 -0.77
C THR A 28 16.03 0.87 -0.73
N VAL A 29 16.59 -0.05 0.04
CA VAL A 29 18.04 -0.26 0.08
C VAL A 29 18.56 -1.01 -1.15
N ASP A 30 17.75 -1.94 -1.67
CA ASP A 30 18.14 -2.90 -2.73
C ASP A 30 17.07 -3.02 -3.84
N GLY A 31 16.11 -2.09 -3.88
CA GLY A 31 14.96 -2.14 -4.78
C GLY A 31 13.78 -2.97 -4.26
N VAL A 32 13.92 -3.67 -3.13
CA VAL A 32 12.88 -4.55 -2.57
C VAL A 32 12.57 -4.20 -1.12
N HIS A 33 13.58 -4.13 -0.26
CA HIS A 33 13.42 -3.90 1.17
C HIS A 33 13.41 -2.41 1.48
N PHE A 34 12.41 -1.97 2.23
CA PHE A 34 12.24 -0.55 2.55
C PHE A 34 13.33 -0.05 3.49
N THR A 35 13.79 1.17 3.23
CA THR A 35 14.51 1.98 4.21
C THR A 35 13.54 2.49 5.28
N ASP A 36 14.05 3.12 6.35
CA ASP A 36 13.21 3.78 7.36
C ASP A 36 12.29 4.84 6.72
N LEU A 37 12.81 5.57 5.73
CA LEU A 37 12.04 6.54 4.94
C LEU A 37 10.96 5.84 4.10
N GLY A 38 11.28 4.69 3.49
CA GLY A 38 10.31 3.88 2.75
C GLY A 38 9.16 3.41 3.62
N PHE A 39 9.44 2.89 4.83
CA PHE A 39 8.40 2.51 5.79
C PHE A 39 7.55 3.70 6.22
N LEU A 40 8.18 4.85 6.51
CA LEU A 40 7.45 6.08 6.89
C LEU A 40 6.46 6.48 5.79
N ARG A 41 6.92 6.62 4.54
CA ARG A 41 6.08 7.01 3.40
C ARG A 41 4.97 6.00 3.14
N PHE A 42 5.30 4.71 3.15
CA PHE A 42 4.34 3.63 3.01
C PHE A 42 3.24 3.72 4.07
N SER A 43 3.61 3.90 5.34
CA SER A 43 2.64 4.00 6.44
C SER A 43 1.72 5.21 6.31
N GLN A 44 2.24 6.37 5.88
CA GLN A 44 1.46 7.58 5.68
C GLN A 44 0.46 7.43 4.55
N GLU A 45 0.86 6.85 3.42
CA GLU A 45 -0.05 6.61 2.29
C GLU A 45 -1.08 5.52 2.61
N LEU A 46 -0.65 4.41 3.21
CA LEU A 46 -1.56 3.33 3.60
C LEU A 46 -2.60 3.82 4.62
N TYR A 47 -2.20 4.66 5.58
CA TYR A 47 -3.12 5.19 6.58
C TYR A 47 -4.28 5.99 5.98
N LYS A 48 -4.06 6.73 4.89
CA LYS A 48 -5.14 7.43 4.15
C LYS A 48 -6.21 6.47 3.63
N HIS A 49 -5.83 5.24 3.30
CA HIS A 49 -6.74 4.19 2.84
C HIS A 49 -7.45 3.52 4.01
N LEU A 50 -6.70 3.18 5.06
CA LEU A 50 -7.25 2.56 6.28
C LEU A 50 -8.32 3.44 6.93
N LYS A 51 -8.08 4.75 7.02
CA LYS A 51 -9.05 5.72 7.59
C LYS A 51 -10.39 5.80 6.84
N LYS A 52 -10.45 5.36 5.58
CA LYS A 52 -11.71 5.35 4.80
C LYS A 52 -12.55 4.09 5.02
N VAL A 53 -11.94 3.02 5.53
CA VAL A 53 -12.54 1.68 5.60
C VAL A 53 -12.74 1.18 7.03
N LEU A 54 -12.08 1.82 7.99
CA LEU A 54 -12.27 1.66 9.43
C LEU A 54 -13.18 2.77 9.96
#